data_AF-A0AAU8EUM3-F1
#
_entry.id   AF-A0AAU8EUM3-F1
#
_cell.length_a   1.000
_cell.length_b   1.000
_cell.length_c   1.000
_cell.angle_alpha   90.00
_cell.angle_beta   90.00
_cell.angle_gamma   90.00
#
_symmetry.space_group_name_H-M   'P 1'
#
loop_
_entity.id
_entity.type
_entity.pdbx_description
1 polymer ?
#
loop_
_entity_poly.entity_id
_entity_poly.type
_entity_poly.pdbx_seq_one_letter_code
_entity_poly.pdbx_strand_id
1 'polypeptide(L)' 'MNAAPYGIVHFFAGGTKDQYDASIAAVHPGEGRLPDGQIFHAAGASEGGWSVWRPKQPA' A
#
# COMPACT_ATOMS: atom_id res chain seq x y z
N MET A 1 -15.17 0.15 22.74
CA MET A 1 -15.53 -0.59 21.51
C MET A 1 -14.23 -0.77 20.74
N ASN A 2 -13.78 -2.00 20.46
CA ASN A 2 -12.63 -2.17 19.56
C ASN A 2 -13.05 -1.67 18.18
N ALA A 3 -12.33 -0.70 17.63
CA ALA A 3 -12.63 -0.20 16.29
C ALA A 3 -12.32 -1.29 15.26
N ALA A 4 -13.14 -1.37 14.20
CA ALA A 4 -12.95 -2.36 13.15
C ALA A 4 -11.75 -2.01 12.27
N PRO A 5 -11.04 -3.00 11.69
CA PRO A 5 -10.05 -2.75 10.66
C PRO A 5 -10.63 -1.96 9.49
N TYR A 6 -9.80 -1.13 8.85
CA TYR A 6 -10.22 -0.32 7.71
C TYR A 6 -9.22 -0.43 6.56
N GLY A 7 -9.72 -0.27 5.33
CA GLY A 7 -8.92 -0.32 4.11
C GLY A 7 -8.50 1.07 3.66
N ILE A 8 -7.21 1.26 3.42
CA ILE A 8 -6.69 2.45 2.74
C ILE A 8 -6.34 2.06 1.31
N VAL A 9 -6.90 2.77 0.33
CA VAL A 9 -6.55 2.62 -1.10
C VAL A 9 -6.01 3.94 -1.61
N HIS A 10 -4.83 3.90 -2.21
CA HIS A 10 -4.30 5.01 -3.00
C HIS A 10 -4.34 4.62 -4.48
N PHE A 11 -4.90 5.47 -5.31
CA PHE A 11 -4.87 5.34 -6.76
C PHE A 11 -3.96 6.41 -7.34
N PHE A 12 -3.02 5.99 -8.19
CA PHE A 12 -2.08 6.86 -8.87
C PHE A 12 -2.38 6.80 -10.37
N ALA A 13 -3.05 7.83 -10.89
CA ALA A 13 -3.40 7.94 -12.31
C ALA A 13 -2.11 7.94 -13.17
N GLY A 14 -2.08 7.10 -14.21
CA GLY A 14 -0.92 6.90 -15.07
C GLY A 14 0.29 6.25 -14.38
N GLY A 15 0.14 5.80 -13.13
CA GLY A 15 1.20 5.15 -12.37
C GLY A 15 1.68 3.86 -13.01
N THR A 16 2.99 3.62 -12.98
CA THR A 16 3.62 2.43 -13.59
C THR A 16 4.28 1.54 -12.55
N LYS A 17 4.57 0.28 -12.94
CA LYS A 17 5.34 -0.65 -12.12
C LYS A 17 6.72 -0.07 -11.76
N ASP A 18 7.43 0.53 -12.71
CA ASP A 18 8.77 1.06 -12.47
C ASP A 18 8.76 2.20 -11.44
N GLN A 19 7.75 3.08 -11.49
CA GLN A 19 7.58 4.15 -10.50
C GLN A 19 7.25 3.58 -9.11
N TYR A 20 6.42 2.54 -9.06
CA TYR A 20 6.12 1.83 -7.83
C TYR A 20 7.38 1.16 -7.25
N ASP A 21 8.12 0.42 -8.07
CA ASP A 21 9.34 -0.28 -7.65
C ASP A 21 10.42 0.72 -7.17
N ALA A 22 10.57 1.86 -7.84
CA ALA A 22 11.46 2.95 -7.41
C ALA A 22 11.04 3.54 -6.06
N SER A 23 9.73 3.71 -5.84
CA SER A 23 9.19 4.17 -4.55
C SER A 23 9.46 3.14 -3.44
N ILE A 24 9.23 1.85 -3.71
CA ILE A 24 9.49 0.76 -2.77
C ILE A 24 10.97 0.72 -2.40
N ALA A 25 11.88 0.84 -3.37
CA ALA A 25 13.31 0.87 -3.10
C ALA A 25 13.72 2.05 -2.19
N ALA A 26 13.05 3.19 -2.31
CA ALA A 26 13.35 4.38 -1.52
C ALA A 26 12.75 4.37 -0.10
N VAL A 27 11.54 3.82 0.08
CA VAL A 27 10.76 3.99 1.33
C VAL A 27 10.29 2.70 1.99
N HIS A 28 10.42 1.55 1.35
CA HIS A 28 9.93 0.31 1.95
C HIS A 28 10.78 -0.06 3.16
N PRO A 29 10.18 -0.50 4.28
CA PRO A 29 10.92 -0.91 5.46
C PRO A 29 11.73 -2.20 5.25
N GLY A 30 12.08 -2.63 4.03
CA GLY A 30 12.74 -3.91 3.76
C GLY A 30 11.79 -5.11 3.68
N GLU A 31 12.26 -6.23 3.13
CA GLU A 31 11.42 -7.39 2.80
C GLU A 31 10.67 -7.96 4.01
N GLY A 32 9.41 -8.36 3.80
CA GLY A 32 8.56 -8.98 4.82
C GLY A 32 8.13 -8.06 5.97
N ARG A 33 8.57 -6.80 6.01
CA ARG A 33 8.22 -5.85 7.06
C ARG A 33 7.05 -4.97 6.63
N LEU A 34 6.15 -4.71 7.58
CA LEU A 34 5.05 -3.75 7.45
C LEU A 34 5.18 -2.68 8.55
N PRO A 35 4.76 -1.43 8.28
CA PRO A 35 4.58 -0.42 9.32
C PRO A 35 3.63 -0.86 10.43
N ASP A 36 3.76 -0.26 11.61
CA ASP A 36 2.87 -0.54 12.74
C ASP A 36 1.39 -0.37 12.39
N GLY A 37 0.59 -1.34 12.86
CA GLY A 37 -0.83 -1.44 12.61
C GLY A 37 -1.21 -1.79 11.17
N GLN A 38 -0.26 -1.94 10.23
CA GLN A 38 -0.57 -2.37 8.87
C GLN A 38 -0.69 -3.89 8.81
N ILE A 39 -1.81 -4.36 8.26
CA ILE A 39 -2.18 -5.79 8.24
C ILE A 39 -1.66 -6.45 6.96
N PHE A 40 -1.67 -5.72 5.85
CA PHE A 40 -1.31 -6.25 4.54
C PHE A 40 -0.81 -5.14 3.61
N HIS A 41 -0.17 -5.53 2.51
CA HIS A 41 0.22 -4.63 1.43
C HIS A 41 0.02 -5.33 0.10
N ALA A 42 -0.78 -4.74 -0.78
CA ALA A 42 -0.85 -5.11 -2.18
C ALA A 42 -0.74 -3.87 -3.05
N ALA A 43 -0.08 -4.04 -4.18
CA ALA A 43 0.06 -3.00 -5.18
C ALA A 43 0.08 -3.63 -6.57
N GLY A 44 -0.56 -2.98 -7.53
CA GLY A 44 -0.67 -3.51 -8.87
C GLY A 44 -1.29 -2.53 -9.87
N ALA A 45 -1.18 -2.89 -11.14
CA ALA A 45 -1.86 -2.17 -12.21
C ALA A 45 -3.38 -2.25 -12.00
N SER A 46 -4.04 -1.12 -12.19
CA SER A 46 -5.50 -0.98 -12.20
C SER A 46 -5.91 -0.15 -13.41
N GLU A 47 -7.19 -0.15 -13.77
CA GLU A 47 -7.66 0.69 -14.87
C GLU A 47 -7.23 2.15 -14.66
N GLY A 48 -6.59 2.72 -15.68
CA GLY A 48 -6.10 4.11 -15.65
C GLY A 48 -4.84 4.38 -14.82
N GLY A 49 -4.20 3.37 -14.18
CA GLY A 49 -2.97 3.62 -13.44
C GLY A 49 -2.53 2.49 -12.49
N TRP A 50 -2.10 2.87 -11.28
CA TRP A 50 -1.60 1.96 -10.26
C TRP A 50 -2.35 2.12 -8.95
N SER A 51 -2.74 1.01 -8.32
CA SER A 51 -3.41 1.02 -7.03
C SER A 51 -2.53 0.41 -5.94
N VAL A 52 -2.60 0.98 -4.75
CA VAL A 52 -1.95 0.46 -3.54
C VAL A 52 -3.01 0.31 -2.45
N TRP A 53 -3.20 -0.92 -1.97
CA TRP A 53 -4.12 -1.27 -0.89
C TRP A 53 -3.35 -1.67 0.37
N ARG A 54 -3.68 -1.01 1.49
CA ARG A 54 -3.01 -1.16 2.80
C ARG A 54 -4.04 -1.14 3.93
N PRO A 55 -4.65 -2.28 4.28
CA PRO A 55 -5.55 -2.34 5.42
C PRO A 55 -4.78 -2.12 6.73
N LYS A 56 -5.43 -1.43 7.67
CA LYS A 56 -4.88 -1.12 8.98
C LYS A 56 -5.82 -1.52 10.11
N GLN A 57 -5.22 -1.90 11.23
CA GLN A 57 -5.90 -1.97 12.51
C GLN A 57 -5.95 -0.54 13.09
N PRO A 58 -7.04 -0.15 13.77
CA PRO A 58 -7.05 1.08 14.53
C PRO A 58 -5.98 1.05 15.62
N ALA A 59 -5.39 2.22 15.90
CA ALA A 59 -4.42 2.41 16.96
C ALA A 59 -5.08 2.27 18.35
#